data_AF-A0A1C5E998-F1
#
_entry.id   AF-A0A1C5E998-F1
#
_cell.length_a   1.000
_cell.length_b   1.000
_cell.length_c   1.000
_cell.angle_alpha   90.00
_cell.angle_beta   90.00
_cell.angle_gamma   90.00
#
_symmetry.space_group_name_H-M   'P 1'
#
loop_
_entity.id
_entity.type
_entity.pdbx_description
1 polymer ?
#
loop_
_entity_poly.entity_id
_entity_poly.type
_entity_poly.pdbx_seq_one_letter_code
_entity_poly.pdbx_strand_id
1 'polypeptide(L)' 'MLVVVRRHELSDAEWVVSSRFLPSSGTAGRPRLDDRVVLNGIV' A
#
# COMPACT_ATOMS: atom_id res chain seq x y z
N MET A 1 17.92 -23.06 -6.35
CA MET A 1 16.59 -22.63 -6.83
C MET A 1 16.36 -21.21 -6.34
N LEU A 2 16.45 -20.19 -7.21
CA LEU A 2 16.10 -18.81 -6.84
C LEU A 2 14.61 -18.61 -7.14
N VAL A 3 13.82 -18.31 -6.11
CA VAL A 3 12.40 -17.96 -6.29
C VAL A 3 12.35 -16.53 -6.81
N VAL A 4 11.90 -16.36 -8.06
CA VAL A 4 11.61 -15.03 -8.60
C VAL A 4 10.28 -14.56 -8.01
N VAL A 5 10.34 -13.64 -7.05
CA VAL A 5 9.13 -12.98 -6.54
C VAL A 5 8.81 -11.81 -7.44
N ARG A 6 7.65 -11.87 -8.11
CA ARG A 6 7.12 -10.75 -8.91
C ARG A 6 6.38 -9.81 -7.96
N ARG A 7 6.67 -8.52 -8.02
CA ARG A 7 5.94 -7.49 -7.27
C ARG A 7 4.59 -7.26 -7.96
N HIS A 8 3.50 -7.47 -7.22
CA HIS A 8 2.15 -7.15 -7.66
C HIS A 8 1.88 -5.66 -7.44
N GLU A 9 1.26 -5.02 -8.43
CA GLU A 9 0.76 -3.66 -8.29
C GLU A 9 -0.71 -3.69 -7.92
N LEU A 10 -1.07 -2.91 -6.90
CA LEU A 10 -2.41 -2.86 -6.34
C LEU A 10 -3.35 -2.05 -7.24
N SER A 11 -4.38 -2.70 -7.75
CA SER A 11 -5.42 -2.08 -8.56
C SER A 11 -6.33 -1.16 -7.72
N ASP A 12 -7.11 -0.31 -8.39
CA ASP A 12 -8.07 0.60 -7.74
C ASP A 12 -9.10 -0.18 -6.90
N ALA A 13 -9.59 -1.30 -7.43
CA ALA A 13 -10.59 -2.13 -6.76
C ALA A 13 -10.01 -2.83 -5.51
N GLU A 14 -8.80 -3.39 -5.62
CA GLU A 14 -8.09 -4.00 -4.49
C GLU A 14 -7.73 -2.97 -3.43
N TRP A 15 -7.43 -1.73 -3.85
CA TRP A 15 -7.16 -0.62 -2.96
C TRP A 15 -8.39 -0.24 -2.12
N VAL A 16 -9.58 -0.13 -2.72
CA VAL A 16 -10.82 0.16 -1.98
C VAL A 16 -11.09 -0.89 -0.90
N VAL A 17 -10.85 -2.17 -1.20
CA VAL A 17 -11.03 -3.26 -0.25
C VAL A 17 -9.96 -3.24 0.84
N SER A 18 -8.72 -2.90 0.52
CA SER A 18 -7.59 -2.93 1.46
C SER A 18 -7.55 -1.70 2.38
N SER A 19 -7.89 -0.52 1.85
CA SER A 19 -7.80 0.76 2.56
C SER A 19 -8.63 0.81 3.84
N ARG A 20 -9.76 0.10 3.89
CA ARG A 20 -10.61 -0.01 5.10
C ARG A 20 -9.91 -0.66 6.30
N PHE A 21 -8.84 -1.42 6.05
CA PHE A 21 -8.06 -2.09 7.09
C PHE A 21 -6.80 -1.33 7.46
N LEU A 22 -6.50 -0.24 6.76
CA LEU A 22 -5.35 0.59 7.07
C LEU A 22 -5.68 1.46 8.29
N PRO A 23 -4.67 1.76 9.13
CA PRO A 23 -4.82 2.76 10.18
C PRO A 23 -5.29 4.08 9.57
N SER A 24 -6.13 4.83 10.30
CA SER A 24 -6.50 6.16 9.85
C SER A 24 -5.23 6.99 9.61
N SER A 25 -5.12 7.55 8.42
CA SER A 25 -4.03 8.44 8.04
C SER A 25 -3.97 9.58 9.06
N GLY A 26 -2.86 9.66 9.80
CA GLY A 26 -2.65 10.67 10.85
C GLY A 26 -2.52 10.15 12.30
N THR A 27 -2.74 8.87 12.60
CA THR A 27 -2.58 8.36 14.00
C THR A 27 -1.14 8.44 14.52
N ALA A 28 -0.14 8.53 13.65
CA ALA A 28 1.29 8.52 14.00
C ALA A 28 2.02 9.86 13.76
N GLY A 29 1.29 10.97 13.61
CA GLY A 29 1.88 12.33 13.56
C GLY A 29 2.68 12.69 12.30
N ARG A 30 2.86 11.76 11.35
CA ARG A 30 3.46 12.04 10.04
C ARG A 30 2.40 11.92 8.95
N PRO A 31 2.19 12.93 8.10
CA PRO A 31 1.38 12.76 6.89
C PRO A 31 2.01 11.64 6.07
N ARG A 32 1.30 10.52 5.89
CA ARG A 32 1.77 9.47 4.99
C ARG A 32 1.53 9.96 3.56
N LEU A 33 2.53 9.75 2.69
CA LEU A 33 2.31 9.71 1.24
C LEU A 33 1.13 8.75 0.99
N ASP A 34 0.32 8.99 -0.06
CA ASP A 34 -0.83 8.13 -0.40
C ASP A 34 -0.49 6.65 -0.14
N ASP A 35 -1.17 6.05 0.83
CA ASP A 35 -0.80 4.74 1.39
C ASP A 35 -0.74 3.66 0.29
N ARG A 36 -1.47 3.86 -0.82
CA ARG A 36 -1.40 3.02 -2.01
C ARG A 36 -0.04 3.06 -2.67
N VAL A 37 0.56 4.24 -2.77
CA VAL A 37 1.88 4.47 -3.39
C VAL A 37 2.96 3.76 -2.58
N VAL A 38 2.86 3.83 -1.24
CA VAL A 38 3.75 3.11 -0.31
C VAL A 38 3.59 1.60 -0.43
N LEU A 39 2.36 1.07 -0.46
CA LEU A 39 2.12 -0.37 -0.65
C LEU A 39 2.57 -0.87 -2.02
N ASN A 40 2.40 -0.04 -3.04
CA ASN A 40 2.93 -0.29 -4.36
C ASN A 40 4.45 -0.13 -4.41
N GLY A 41 5.13 0.27 -3.34
CA GLY A 41 6.59 0.42 -3.22
C GLY A 41 7.17 1.53 -4.09
N ILE A 42 6.36 2.54 -4.39
CA ILE A 42 6.75 3.78 -5.04
C ILE A 42 7.06 4.74 -3.88
N VAL A 43 8.29 5.24 -3.75
CA VAL A 43 8.72 6.09 -2.62
C VAL A 43 9.35 7.35 -3.16
#